data_AF-A0A1C7GUV6-F1
#
_entry.id   AF-A0A1C7GUV6-F1
#
_cell.length_a   1.000
_cell.length_b   1.000
_cell.length_c   1.000
_cell.angle_alpha   90.00
_cell.angle_beta   90.00
_cell.angle_gamma   90.00
#
_symmetry.space_group_name_H-M   'P 1'
#
loop_
_entity.id
_entity.type
_entity.pdbx_description
1 polymer ?
#
loop_
_entity_poly.entity_id
_entity_poly.type
_entity_poly.pdbx_seq_one_letter_code
_entity_poly.pdbx_strand_id
1 'polypeptide(L)'
;MTMKSNLTEFVTKCIALRNSSALPIGTSELLRLLLSCDYDLYETLYHFSRIKEYTQDDLAALLSVVPPSQPLHDLSLNSIHAMIPRWTATKYHTAPIQEVLEDIRAKILSHLIGVHVYHSNLNPRNPKSPDYPYMLLISKEQSVFLDINRRRSFKYTYTDSKSDQGGNCKCIM
;
A
#
# COMPACT_ATOMS: atom_id res chain seq x y z
N MET A 1 -32.25 -4.10 3.16
CA MET A 1 -30.83 -4.37 3.49
C MET A 1 -30.30 -5.33 2.45
N THR A 2 -29.21 -5.01 1.75
CA THR A 2 -28.68 -5.86 0.66
C THR A 2 -27.50 -6.68 1.19
N MET A 3 -27.24 -7.85 0.61
CA MET A 3 -26.11 -8.70 1.01
C MET A 3 -24.77 -7.95 1.01
N LYS A 4 -24.59 -7.03 0.05
CA LYS A 4 -23.41 -6.16 -0.03
C LYS A 4 -23.25 -5.25 1.20
N SER A 5 -24.32 -4.64 1.71
CA SER A 5 -24.22 -3.79 2.90
C SER A 5 -23.81 -4.59 4.14
N ASN A 6 -24.28 -5.82 4.27
CA ASN A 6 -23.95 -6.69 5.41
C ASN A 6 -22.48 -7.12 5.39
N LEU A 7 -21.93 -7.39 4.20
CA LEU A 7 -20.53 -7.79 4.05
C LEU A 7 -19.58 -6.62 4.34
N THR A 8 -19.88 -5.42 3.82
CA THR A 8 -19.13 -4.20 4.14
C THR A 8 -19.12 -3.93 5.65
N GLU A 9 -20.26 -4.10 6.33
CA GLU A 9 -20.35 -3.95 7.80
C GLU A 9 -19.52 -5.02 8.53
N PHE A 10 -19.60 -6.28 8.09
CA PHE A 10 -18.80 -7.38 8.64
C PHE A 10 -17.30 -7.09 8.54
N VAL A 11 -16.81 -6.76 7.34
CA VAL A 11 -15.38 -6.46 7.12
C VAL A 11 -14.96 -5.26 7.98
N THR A 12 -15.79 -4.22 8.05
CA THR A 12 -15.51 -3.05 8.90
C THR A 12 -15.36 -3.44 10.38
N LYS A 13 -16.21 -4.33 10.90
CA LYS A 13 -16.08 -4.87 12.27
C LYS A 13 -14.81 -5.69 12.43
N CYS A 14 -14.45 -6.52 11.45
CA CYS A 14 -13.20 -7.27 11.48
C CYS A 14 -11.97 -6.35 11.56
N ILE A 15 -11.95 -5.25 10.79
CA ILE A 15 -10.85 -4.26 10.86
C ILE A 15 -10.80 -3.58 12.22
N ALA A 16 -11.96 -3.23 12.79
CA ALA A 16 -12.02 -2.64 14.13
C ALA A 16 -11.45 -3.61 15.20
N LEU A 17 -11.83 -4.88 15.15
CA LEU A 17 -11.30 -5.93 16.03
C LEU A 17 -9.80 -6.16 15.81
N ARG A 18 -9.33 -6.14 14.56
CA ARG A 18 -7.90 -6.27 14.25
C ARG A 18 -7.11 -5.12 14.86
N ASN A 19 -7.61 -3.89 14.75
CA ASN A 19 -6.98 -2.69 15.31
C ASN A 19 -6.98 -2.65 16.84
N SER A 20 -7.76 -3.49 17.51
CA SER A 20 -7.76 -3.69 18.96
C SER A 20 -7.12 -5.01 19.37
N SER A 21 -6.43 -5.71 18.45
CA SER A 21 -5.82 -7.03 18.68
C SER A 21 -6.80 -8.09 19.21
N ALA A 22 -8.09 -7.95 18.90
CA ALA A 22 -9.17 -8.82 19.36
C ALA A 22 -9.72 -9.73 18.25
N LEU A 23 -9.27 -9.56 17.01
CA LEU A 23 -9.65 -10.43 15.91
C LEU A 23 -8.94 -11.79 16.10
N PRO A 24 -9.67 -12.93 16.11
CA PRO A 24 -9.09 -14.24 16.39
C PRO A 24 -8.28 -14.83 15.22
N ILE A 25 -8.26 -14.15 14.08
CA ILE A 25 -7.53 -14.58 12.87
C ILE A 25 -6.58 -13.47 12.41
N GLY A 26 -5.51 -13.87 11.71
CA GLY A 26 -4.60 -12.94 11.05
C GLY A 26 -5.24 -12.19 9.87
N THR A 27 -4.68 -11.04 9.51
CA THR A 27 -5.15 -10.25 8.36
C THR A 27 -4.91 -10.98 7.04
N SER A 28 -3.81 -11.72 6.92
CA SER A 28 -3.55 -12.63 5.79
C SER A 28 -4.61 -13.74 5.66
N GLU A 29 -5.08 -14.29 6.77
CA GLU A 29 -6.17 -15.29 6.82
C GLU A 29 -7.49 -14.67 6.35
N LEU A 30 -7.82 -13.48 6.89
CA LEU A 30 -9.02 -12.74 6.52
C LEU A 30 -9.02 -12.37 5.02
N LEU A 31 -7.88 -11.93 4.48
CA LEU A 31 -7.73 -11.63 3.06
C LEU A 31 -8.06 -12.85 2.21
N ARG A 32 -7.43 -14.00 2.51
CA ARG A 32 -7.66 -15.24 1.76
C ARG A 32 -9.11 -15.69 1.84
N LEU A 33 -9.73 -15.61 3.02
CA LEU A 33 -11.13 -15.95 3.21
C LEU A 33 -12.03 -15.06 2.34
N LEU A 34 -11.86 -13.74 2.39
CA LEU A 34 -12.67 -12.80 1.60
C LEU A 34 -12.55 -13.07 0.11
N LEU A 35 -11.32 -13.25 -0.39
CA LEU A 35 -11.09 -13.53 -1.81
C LEU A 35 -11.64 -14.90 -2.23
N SER A 36 -11.60 -15.91 -1.36
CA SER A 36 -12.19 -17.23 -1.63
C SER A 36 -13.72 -17.21 -1.72
N CYS A 37 -14.36 -16.17 -1.17
CA CYS A 37 -15.79 -15.91 -1.29
C CYS A 37 -16.13 -14.93 -2.43
N ASP A 38 -15.21 -14.74 -3.39
CA ASP A 38 -15.34 -13.78 -4.49
C ASP A 38 -15.58 -12.32 -4.04
N TYR A 39 -15.14 -11.96 -2.84
CA TYR A 39 -15.17 -10.57 -2.41
C TYR A 39 -14.15 -9.76 -3.19
N ASP A 40 -14.55 -8.57 -3.64
CA ASP A 40 -13.73 -7.74 -4.50
C ASP A 40 -12.42 -7.31 -3.80
N LEU A 41 -11.29 -7.52 -4.48
CA LEU A 41 -9.97 -7.19 -3.94
C LEU A 41 -9.85 -5.72 -3.58
N TYR A 42 -10.32 -4.80 -4.44
CA TYR A 42 -10.16 -3.37 -4.20
C TYR A 42 -11.10 -2.85 -3.13
N GLU A 43 -12.30 -3.43 -2.99
CA GLU A 43 -13.15 -3.20 -1.82
C GLU A 43 -12.48 -3.71 -0.53
N THR A 44 -11.80 -4.87 -0.60
CA THR A 44 -11.02 -5.41 0.53
C THR A 44 -9.87 -4.47 0.91
N LEU A 45 -9.08 -4.03 -0.07
CA LEU A 45 -7.97 -3.09 0.12
C LEU A 45 -8.46 -1.75 0.68
N TYR A 46 -9.63 -1.27 0.24
CA TYR A 46 -10.24 -0.07 0.80
C TYR A 46 -10.48 -0.22 2.31
N HIS A 47 -11.01 -1.35 2.77
CA HIS A 47 -11.16 -1.61 4.20
C HIS A 47 -9.82 -1.79 4.90
N PHE A 48 -8.91 -2.55 4.29
CA PHE A 48 -7.60 -2.87 4.86
C PHE A 48 -6.75 -1.62 5.03
N SER A 49 -6.90 -0.59 4.18
CA SER A 49 -6.23 0.71 4.32
C SER A 49 -6.38 1.34 5.72
N ARG A 50 -7.41 0.96 6.48
CA ARG A 50 -7.68 1.45 7.85
C ARG A 50 -7.06 0.60 8.96
N ILE A 51 -6.29 -0.43 8.62
CA ILE A 51 -5.48 -1.18 9.58
C ILE A 51 -4.35 -0.27 10.08
N LYS A 52 -4.16 -0.21 11.39
CA LYS A 52 -3.16 0.66 12.03
C LYS A 52 -1.73 0.15 11.86
N GLU A 53 -1.55 -1.17 11.93
CA GLU A 53 -0.24 -1.81 11.90
C GLU A 53 -0.28 -3.10 11.08
N TYR A 54 0.71 -3.23 10.19
CA TYR A 54 0.86 -4.38 9.30
C TYR A 54 2.09 -5.20 9.71
N THR A 55 1.94 -6.52 9.62
CA THR A 55 3.05 -7.45 9.81
C THR A 55 3.74 -7.78 8.48
N GLN A 56 4.87 -8.50 8.54
CA GLN A 56 5.52 -9.04 7.35
C GLN A 56 4.64 -10.07 6.64
N ASP A 57 3.85 -10.85 7.38
CA ASP A 57 2.89 -11.79 6.80
C ASP A 57 1.78 -11.06 6.03
N ASP A 58 1.34 -9.91 6.54
CA ASP A 58 0.35 -9.08 5.86
C ASP A 58 0.91 -8.53 4.54
N LEU A 59 2.16 -8.05 4.55
CA LEU A 59 2.86 -7.62 3.33
C LEU A 59 2.96 -8.76 2.30
N ALA A 60 3.41 -9.94 2.72
CA ALA A 60 3.55 -11.09 1.84
C ALA A 60 2.20 -11.51 1.24
N ALA A 61 1.15 -11.55 2.06
CA ALA A 61 -0.20 -11.87 1.61
C ALA A 61 -0.73 -10.84 0.61
N LEU A 62 -0.56 -9.54 0.87
CA LEU A 62 -0.96 -8.48 -0.05
C LEU A 62 -0.21 -8.57 -1.38
N LEU A 63 1.10 -8.74 -1.37
CA LEU A 63 1.91 -8.90 -2.58
C LEU A 63 1.48 -10.11 -3.42
N SER A 64 1.04 -11.20 -2.79
CA SER A 64 0.60 -12.42 -3.49
C SER A 64 -0.69 -12.25 -4.30
N VAL A 65 -1.48 -11.21 -4.00
CA VAL A 65 -2.79 -10.96 -4.65
C VAL A 65 -2.80 -9.69 -5.51
N VAL A 66 -1.68 -8.97 -5.58
CA VAL A 66 -1.57 -7.77 -6.43
C VAL A 66 -1.76 -8.15 -7.91
N PRO A 67 -2.66 -7.46 -8.64
CA PRO A 67 -2.82 -7.69 -10.07
C PRO A 67 -1.62 -7.16 -10.88
N PRO A 68 -1.47 -7.58 -12.16
CA PRO A 68 -0.43 -7.10 -13.04
C PRO A 68 -0.30 -5.57 -13.01
N SER A 69 0.91 -5.11 -12.69
CA SER A 69 1.18 -3.70 -12.39
C SER A 69 1.88 -3.01 -13.55
N GLN A 70 1.57 -1.74 -13.75
CA GLN A 70 2.27 -0.89 -14.72
C GLN A 70 3.70 -0.66 -14.25
N PRO A 71 4.73 -0.82 -15.11
CA PRO A 71 6.10 -0.56 -14.70
C PRO A 71 6.31 0.94 -14.44
N LEU A 72 6.95 1.26 -13.33
CA LEU A 72 7.47 2.57 -13.01
C LEU A 72 8.97 2.57 -13.32
N HIS A 73 9.40 3.45 -14.23
CA HIS A 73 10.76 3.45 -14.75
C HIS A 73 11.74 4.33 -13.95
N ASP A 74 11.22 5.31 -13.22
CA ASP A 74 11.99 6.25 -12.41
C ASP A 74 11.21 6.65 -11.14
N LEU A 75 11.94 7.22 -10.18
CA LEU A 75 11.38 7.71 -8.92
C LEU A 75 11.42 9.24 -8.85
N SER A 76 11.28 9.92 -9.99
CA SER A 76 11.07 11.37 -9.98
C SER A 76 9.74 11.70 -9.32
N LEU A 77 9.66 12.87 -8.68
CA LEU A 77 8.42 13.29 -8.02
C LEU A 77 7.25 13.41 -9.01
N ASN A 78 7.53 13.73 -10.29
CA ASN A 78 6.53 13.79 -11.34
C ASN A 78 5.95 12.39 -11.64
N SER A 79 6.81 11.38 -11.78
CA SER A 79 6.38 10.00 -12.01
C SER A 79 5.60 9.45 -10.81
N ILE A 80 6.01 9.78 -9.58
CA ILE A 80 5.26 9.41 -8.37
C ILE A 80 3.90 10.13 -8.31
N HIS A 81 3.87 11.43 -8.62
CA HIS A 81 2.63 12.21 -8.60
C HIS A 81 1.61 11.71 -9.62
N ALA A 82 2.06 11.22 -10.78
CA ALA A 82 1.17 10.62 -11.77
C ALA A 82 0.40 9.39 -11.24
N MET A 83 0.90 8.72 -10.20
CA MET A 83 0.20 7.62 -9.51
C MET A 83 -0.89 8.11 -8.55
N ILE A 84 -0.89 9.40 -8.18
CA ILE A 84 -1.80 10.02 -7.20
C ILE A 84 -2.62 11.13 -7.89
N PRO A 85 -3.60 10.77 -8.73
CA PRO A 85 -4.36 11.75 -9.50
C PRO A 85 -5.33 12.59 -8.64
N ARG A 86 -5.62 12.15 -7.41
CA ARG A 86 -6.57 12.81 -6.50
C ARG A 86 -5.97 12.95 -5.12
N TRP A 87 -5.62 14.18 -4.76
CA TRP A 87 -5.26 14.56 -3.41
C TRP A 87 -6.12 15.74 -2.97
N THR A 88 -6.87 15.60 -1.88
CA THR A 88 -7.84 16.63 -1.49
C THR A 88 -7.16 17.71 -0.64
N ALA A 89 -7.59 18.96 -0.79
CA ALA A 89 -7.13 20.07 0.05
C ALA A 89 -7.88 20.08 1.39
N THR A 90 -7.69 19.05 2.22
CA THR A 90 -8.35 18.90 3.53
C THR A 90 -7.33 18.68 4.63
N LYS A 91 -7.61 19.15 5.85
CA LYS A 91 -6.74 18.86 7.01
C LYS A 91 -6.73 17.40 7.46
N TYR A 92 -7.51 16.53 6.81
CA TYR A 92 -7.66 15.12 7.15
C TYR A 92 -6.87 14.21 6.19
N HIS A 93 -6.13 14.77 5.23
CA HIS A 93 -5.16 14.01 4.44
C HIS A 93 -3.99 13.56 5.32
N THR A 94 -3.27 12.50 4.91
CA THR A 94 -2.07 12.02 5.61
C THR A 94 -1.03 13.14 5.80
N ALA A 95 -0.74 13.90 4.74
CA ALA A 95 0.16 15.06 4.74
C ALA A 95 -0.10 15.91 3.47
N PRO A 96 0.44 17.13 3.36
CA PRO A 96 0.45 17.87 2.09
C PRO A 96 1.03 17.04 0.96
N ILE A 97 0.51 17.19 -0.27
CA ILE A 97 0.88 16.32 -1.41
C ILE A 97 2.39 16.25 -1.61
N GLN A 98 3.10 17.38 -1.53
CA GLN A 98 4.55 17.41 -1.72
C GLN A 98 5.29 16.51 -0.72
N GLU A 99 4.90 16.56 0.56
CA GLU A 99 5.49 15.72 1.62
C GLU A 99 5.18 14.23 1.38
N VAL A 100 3.97 13.91 0.89
CA VAL A 100 3.62 12.53 0.52
C VAL A 100 4.49 12.00 -0.63
N LEU A 101 4.71 12.81 -1.67
CA LEU A 101 5.56 12.40 -2.80
C LEU A 101 7.00 12.15 -2.36
N GLU A 102 7.54 13.01 -1.50
CA GLU A 102 8.88 12.88 -0.95
C GLU A 102 9.02 11.67 -0.02
N ASP A 103 8.03 11.45 0.86
CA ASP A 103 7.99 10.30 1.76
C ASP A 103 7.91 8.96 0.99
N ILE A 104 7.05 8.86 -0.03
CA ILE A 104 7.00 7.68 -0.91
C ILE A 104 8.36 7.41 -1.53
N ARG A 105 8.99 8.45 -2.11
CA ARG A 105 10.31 8.31 -2.73
C ARG A 105 11.36 7.86 -1.72
N ALA A 106 11.40 8.49 -0.55
CA ALA A 106 12.36 8.18 0.51
C ALA A 106 12.21 6.73 0.99
N LYS A 107 10.97 6.26 1.20
CA LYS A 107 10.69 4.87 1.61
C LYS A 107 11.11 3.85 0.57
N ILE A 108 10.86 4.13 -0.72
CA ILE A 108 11.29 3.24 -1.81
C ILE A 108 12.82 3.18 -1.88
N LEU A 109 13.51 4.33 -1.85
CA LEU A 109 14.98 4.41 -1.95
C LEU A 109 15.71 3.80 -0.75
N SER A 110 15.15 3.93 0.45
CA SER A 110 15.71 3.35 1.68
C SER A 110 15.34 1.89 1.89
N HIS A 111 14.55 1.29 0.98
CA HIS A 111 14.00 -0.06 1.14
C HIS A 111 13.28 -0.24 2.48
N LEU A 112 12.40 0.70 2.87
CA LEU A 112 11.63 0.59 4.10
C LEU A 112 10.53 -0.46 3.97
N ILE A 113 10.93 -1.73 4.13
CA ILE A 113 10.06 -2.91 3.96
C ILE A 113 8.81 -2.78 4.82
N GLY A 114 7.65 -2.96 4.20
CA GLY A 114 6.37 -2.88 4.88
C GLY A 114 5.23 -2.40 3.99
N VAL A 115 4.09 -2.16 4.64
CA VAL A 115 2.88 -1.61 4.03
C VAL A 115 2.70 -0.20 4.56
N HIS A 116 2.61 0.77 3.66
CA HIS A 116 2.43 2.18 3.97
C HIS A 116 1.14 2.68 3.32
N VAL A 117 0.31 3.42 4.06
CA VAL A 117 -1.00 3.86 3.57
C VAL A 117 -1.09 5.38 3.59
N TYR A 118 -1.64 5.93 2.51
CA TYR A 118 -1.83 7.36 2.32
C TYR A 118 -3.31 7.63 2.05
N HIS A 119 -3.93 8.44 2.89
CA HIS A 119 -5.33 8.86 2.74
C HIS A 119 -5.36 10.30 2.27
N SER A 120 -6.15 10.56 1.23
CA SER A 120 -6.35 11.92 0.76
C SER A 120 -7.34 12.71 1.61
N ASN A 121 -8.19 12.05 2.44
CA ASN A 121 -9.15 12.71 3.34
C ASN A 121 -9.75 11.73 4.38
N LEU A 122 -8.96 11.24 5.33
CA LEU A 122 -9.47 10.35 6.38
C LEU A 122 -10.22 11.15 7.47
N ASN A 123 -11.40 11.66 7.15
CA ASN A 123 -12.18 12.49 8.06
C ASN A 123 -12.97 11.65 9.08
N PRO A 124 -12.60 11.62 10.38
CA PRO A 124 -13.30 10.82 11.38
C PRO A 124 -14.68 11.37 11.73
N ARG A 125 -14.95 12.65 11.45
CA ARG A 125 -16.23 13.32 11.77
C ARG A 125 -17.28 13.14 10.69
N ASN A 126 -16.85 12.94 9.45
CA ASN A 126 -17.75 12.67 8.33
C ASN A 126 -17.18 11.54 7.47
N PRO A 127 -17.45 10.27 7.83
CA PRO A 127 -16.99 9.12 7.06
C PRO A 127 -17.56 9.03 5.64
N LYS A 128 -18.57 9.86 5.30
CA LYS A 128 -19.14 9.95 3.94
C LYS A 128 -18.37 10.92 3.05
N SER A 129 -17.47 11.74 3.60
CA SER A 129 -16.61 12.58 2.80
C SER A 129 -15.73 11.71 1.88
N PRO A 130 -15.57 12.06 0.59
CA PRO A 130 -14.72 11.29 -0.30
C PRO A 130 -13.29 11.20 0.24
N ASP A 131 -12.81 9.98 0.41
CA ASP A 131 -11.45 9.64 0.77
C ASP A 131 -10.91 8.65 -0.26
N TYR A 132 -9.80 9.02 -0.89
CA TYR A 132 -9.10 8.18 -1.85
C TYR A 132 -7.85 7.60 -1.16
N PRO A 133 -7.89 6.35 -0.65
CA PRO A 133 -6.71 5.71 -0.09
C PRO A 133 -5.78 5.16 -1.18
N TYR A 134 -4.49 5.19 -0.87
CA TYR A 134 -3.40 4.60 -1.66
C TYR A 134 -2.54 3.73 -0.75
N MET A 135 -2.00 2.63 -1.28
CA MET A 135 -1.11 1.74 -0.52
C MET A 135 0.22 1.57 -1.24
N LEU A 136 1.32 1.66 -0.50
CA LEU A 136 2.67 1.37 -0.95
C LEU A 136 3.16 0.12 -0.24
N LEU A 137 3.41 -0.94 -1.01
CA LEU A 137 3.98 -2.20 -0.55
C LEU A 137 5.46 -2.21 -0.92
N ILE A 138 6.35 -2.40 0.05
CA ILE A 138 7.79 -2.45 -0.18
C ILE A 138 8.30 -3.82 0.29
N SER A 139 8.83 -4.62 -0.64
CA SER A 139 9.56 -5.86 -0.36
C SER A 139 11.06 -5.66 -0.54
N LYS A 140 11.85 -6.73 -0.49
CA LYS A 140 13.29 -6.67 -0.77
C LYS A 140 13.59 -6.49 -2.26
N GLU A 141 12.69 -6.95 -3.12
CA GLU A 141 12.90 -7.07 -4.57
C GLU A 141 12.20 -5.96 -5.37
N GLN A 142 11.13 -5.38 -4.80
CA GLN A 142 10.31 -4.40 -5.50
C GLN A 142 9.50 -3.52 -4.54
N SER A 143 8.97 -2.42 -5.08
CA SER A 143 7.83 -1.72 -4.51
C SER A 143 6.63 -1.77 -5.44
N VAL A 144 5.43 -1.85 -4.86
CA VAL A 144 4.15 -1.79 -5.57
C VAL A 144 3.32 -0.67 -4.96
N PHE A 145 2.88 0.26 -5.80
CA PHE A 145 1.95 1.33 -5.42
C PHE A 145 0.55 1.01 -5.95
N LEU A 146 -0.46 1.13 -5.09
CA LEU A 146 -1.85 0.79 -5.36
C LEU A 146 -2.72 2.05 -5.26
N ASP A 147 -3.32 2.44 -6.39
CA ASP A 147 -4.46 3.35 -6.41
C ASP A 147 -5.75 2.52 -6.28
N ILE A 148 -6.28 2.48 -5.06
CA ILE A 148 -7.42 1.63 -4.72
C ILE A 148 -8.67 2.05 -5.51
N ASN A 149 -8.87 3.34 -5.71
CA ASN A 149 -10.10 3.88 -6.29
C ASN A 149 -10.16 3.68 -7.80
N ARG A 150 -9.03 3.89 -8.48
CA ARG A 150 -8.93 3.64 -9.92
C ARG A 150 -8.63 2.18 -10.25
N ARG A 151 -8.45 1.35 -9.23
CA ARG A 151 -8.12 -0.07 -9.36
C ARG A 151 -6.86 -0.27 -10.20
N ARG A 152 -5.81 0.49 -9.89
CA ARG A 152 -4.54 0.46 -10.62
C ARG A 152 -3.39 0.12 -9.70
N SER A 153 -2.41 -0.56 -10.26
CA SER A 153 -1.15 -0.90 -9.60
C SER A 153 0.03 -0.45 -10.45
N PHE A 154 1.06 0.05 -9.79
CA PHE A 154 2.32 0.47 -10.38
C PHE A 154 3.46 -0.25 -9.66
N LYS A 155 4.50 -0.65 -10.36
CA LYS A 155 5.59 -1.45 -9.80
C LYS A 155 6.95 -0.86 -10.18
N TYR A 156 7.79 -0.67 -9.18
CA TYR A 156 9.21 -0.38 -9.36
C TYR A 156 10.03 -1.58 -8.88
N THR A 157 10.76 -2.22 -9.79
CA THR A 157 11.67 -3.31 -9.44
C THR A 157 13.02 -2.72 -9.06
N TYR A 158 13.58 -3.15 -7.94
CA TYR A 158 14.93 -2.73 -7.59
C TYR A 158 15.92 -3.37 -8.55
N THR A 159 16.79 -2.58 -9.14
CA THR A 159 17.95 -3.12 -9.83
C THR A 159 18.87 -3.73 -8.78
N ASP A 160 19.11 -5.04 -8.86
CA ASP A 160 20.20 -5.68 -8.13
C ASP A 160 21.47 -4.86 -8.38
N SER A 161 21.99 -4.18 -7.38
CA SER A 161 23.34 -3.64 -7.40
C SER A 161 24.33 -4.82 -7.34
N LYS A 162 24.46 -5.55 -8.45
CA LYS A 162 25.55 -6.51 -8.64
C LYS A 162 26.76 -5.82 -9.28
N SER A 163 27.86 -5.93 -8.55
CA SER A 163 29.27 -5.71 -8.89
C SER A 163 29.78 -4.27 -9.07
N ASP A 164 30.01 -3.58 -7.95
CA ASP A 164 31.20 -2.72 -7.88
C ASP A 164 32.45 -3.62 -7.75
N GLN A 165 33.09 -3.73 -8.91
CA GLN A 165 34.50 -4.02 -9.18
C GLN A 165 35.40 -4.34 -7.97
N GLY A 166 35.87 -5.58 -7.94
CA GLY A 166 37.12 -5.93 -7.26
C GLY A 166 38.27 -5.11 -7.86
N GLY A 167 38.63 -4.04 -7.17
CA GLY A 167 39.84 -3.27 -7.42
C GLY A 167 41.06 -4.15 -7.14
N ASN A 168 41.61 -4.72 -8.21
CA ASN A 168 42.88 -5.42 -8.22
C ASN A 168 44.00 -4.41 -7.89
N CYS A 169 44.36 -4.29 -6.61
CA CYS A 169 45.58 -3.61 -6.20
C CYS A 169 46.78 -4.43 -6.73
N LYS A 170 47.28 -4.05 -7.90
CA LYS A 170 48.63 -4.42 -8.33
C LYS A 170 49.62 -3.80 -7.34
N CYS A 171 50.23 -4.63 -6.51
CA CYS A 171 51.52 -4.33 -5.91
C CYS A 171 52.52 -4.10 -7.04
N ILE A 172 53.08 -2.89 -7.10
CA ILE A 172 54.32 -2.64 -7.86
C ILE A 172 55.44 -2.75 -6.83
N MET A 173 56.32 -3.72 -7.08
CA MET A 173 57.63 -3.86 -6.45
C MET A 173 58.64 -2.99 -7.20
#